data_AF-A0A2U3MXU4-F1
#
_entry.id   AF-A0A2U3MXU4-F1
#
_cell.length_a   1.000
_cell.length_b   1.000
_cell.length_c   1.000
_cell.angle_alpha   90.00
_cell.angle_beta   90.00
_cell.angle_gamma   90.00
#
_symmetry.space_group_name_H-M   'P 1'
#
loop_
_entity.id
_entity.type
_entity.pdbx_description
1 polymer ?
#
loop_
_entity_poly.entity_id
_entity_poly.type
_entity_poly.pdbx_seq_one_letter_code
_entity_poly.pdbx_strand_id
1 'polypeptide(L)'
;MVDRNTIQENSITLLPIFALSVISLCFFYASYVVYAKISANTLGQKISTYGERLNHSYYFQYKKKIFLEIKGRFYRVDQATIKNFHTFNTAYSSKQIAYDHKNIYCGTTAIPLQTTNTPYMLSKNHVTDGKITIFCEDNLALDPLHRKNNFINLFLPFLAKKESKYYFPFHIINDSTEAMED
;
A
#
# COMPACT_ATOMS: atom_id res chain seq x y z
N MET A 1 -50.41 26.92 25.84
CA MET A 1 -50.54 26.93 24.36
C MET A 1 -49.23 27.47 23.81
N VAL A 2 -48.43 26.64 23.13
CA VAL A 2 -47.27 27.13 22.38
C VAL A 2 -47.79 27.74 21.10
N ASP A 3 -47.42 28.99 20.84
CA ASP A 3 -47.96 29.77 19.73
C ASP A 3 -47.44 29.21 18.39
N ARG A 4 -48.37 28.87 17.50
CA ARG A 4 -48.05 28.27 16.20
C ARG A 4 -47.20 29.20 15.33
N ASN A 5 -47.31 30.52 15.55
CA ASN A 5 -46.54 31.52 14.82
C ASN A 5 -45.04 31.48 15.19
N THR A 6 -44.69 31.23 16.47
CA THR A 6 -43.30 31.12 16.91
C THR A 6 -42.64 29.82 16.43
N ILE A 7 -43.39 28.71 16.38
CA ILE A 7 -42.88 27.45 15.83
C ILE A 7 -42.59 27.60 14.32
N GLN A 8 -43.47 28.29 13.59
CA GLN A 8 -43.35 28.48 12.15
C GLN A 8 -42.17 29.40 11.77
N GLU A 9 -41.98 30.54 12.45
CA GLU A 9 -40.80 31.41 12.24
C GLU A 9 -39.46 30.71 12.51
N ASN A 10 -39.38 29.93 13.60
CA ASN A 10 -38.19 29.18 13.95
C ASN A 10 -37.88 28.08 12.91
N SER A 11 -38.91 27.42 12.38
CA SER A 11 -38.75 26.41 11.33
C SER A 11 -38.25 26.99 9.99
N ILE A 12 -38.72 28.19 9.62
CA ILE A 12 -38.35 28.87 8.36
C ILE A 12 -36.90 29.37 8.39
N THR A 13 -36.39 29.73 9.56
CA THR A 13 -35.01 30.21 9.76
C THR A 13 -34.01 29.08 10.01
N LEU A 14 -34.40 28.01 10.72
CA LEU A 14 -33.51 26.88 11.02
C LEU A 14 -33.25 25.96 9.81
N LEU A 15 -34.26 25.74 8.95
CA LEU A 15 -34.14 24.89 7.77
C LEU A 15 -33.07 25.35 6.76
N PRO A 16 -32.98 26.64 6.35
CA PRO A 16 -31.94 27.10 5.45
C PRO A 16 -30.55 27.11 6.10
N ILE A 17 -30.45 27.39 7.40
CA ILE A 17 -29.17 27.32 8.14
C ILE A 17 -28.65 25.89 8.17
N PHE A 18 -29.52 24.91 8.43
CA PHE A 18 -29.18 23.50 8.38
C PHE A 18 -28.80 23.05 6.95
N ALA A 19 -29.53 23.51 5.93
CA ALA A 19 -29.18 23.22 4.54
C ALA A 19 -27.79 23.78 4.17
N LEU A 20 -27.50 25.03 4.55
CA LEU A 20 -26.20 25.67 4.30
C LEU A 20 -25.05 24.99 5.05
N SER A 21 -25.27 24.52 6.28
CA SER A 21 -24.25 23.79 7.05
C SER A 21 -23.91 22.44 6.41
N VAL A 22 -24.91 21.72 5.91
CA VAL A 22 -24.73 20.47 5.16
C VAL A 22 -23.97 20.72 3.85
N ILE A 23 -24.34 21.76 3.10
CA ILE A 23 -23.64 22.15 1.86
C ILE A 23 -22.18 22.51 2.12
N SER A 24 -21.91 23.28 3.18
CA SER A 24 -20.56 23.64 3.60
C SER A 24 -19.72 22.39 3.93
N LEU A 25 -20.30 21.46 4.69
CA LEU A 25 -19.63 20.20 5.06
C LEU A 25 -19.32 19.33 3.83
N CYS A 26 -20.24 19.27 2.85
CA CYS A 26 -19.99 18.63 1.56
C CYS A 26 -18.83 19.29 0.79
N PHE A 27 -18.74 20.62 0.81
CA PHE A 27 -17.63 21.35 0.15
C PHE A 27 -16.28 21.07 0.82
N PHE A 28 -16.22 21.06 2.15
CA PHE A 28 -15.01 20.68 2.90
C PHE A 28 -14.58 19.24 2.63
N TYR A 29 -15.54 18.32 2.56
CA TYR A 29 -15.23 16.93 2.21
C TYR A 29 -14.68 16.81 0.79
N ALA A 30 -15.29 17.50 -0.19
CA ALA A 30 -14.82 17.51 -1.57
C ALA A 30 -13.41 18.11 -1.70
N SER A 31 -13.14 19.23 -1.03
CA SER A 31 -11.81 19.86 -1.03
C SER A 31 -10.74 18.98 -0.38
N TYR A 32 -11.09 18.28 0.71
CA TYR A 32 -10.21 17.27 1.33
C TYR A 32 -9.85 16.13 0.37
N VAL A 33 -10.84 15.57 -0.35
CA VAL A 33 -10.60 14.50 -1.34
C VAL A 33 -9.66 14.97 -2.46
N VAL A 34 -9.86 16.20 -2.97
CA VAL A 34 -8.98 16.79 -3.99
C VAL A 34 -7.57 16.99 -3.45
N TYR A 35 -7.43 17.56 -2.25
CA TYR A 35 -6.15 17.77 -1.59
C TYR A 35 -5.39 16.44 -1.39
N ALA A 36 -6.07 15.39 -0.92
CA ALA A 36 -5.47 14.07 -0.73
C ALA A 36 -4.91 13.49 -2.04
N LYS A 37 -5.64 13.62 -3.16
CA LYS A 37 -5.18 13.16 -4.48
C LYS A 37 -3.93 13.92 -4.96
N ILE A 38 -3.94 15.25 -4.86
CA ILE A 38 -2.80 16.09 -5.25
C ILE A 38 -1.57 15.72 -4.40
N SER A 39 -1.75 15.61 -3.09
CA SER A 39 -0.68 15.24 -2.16
C SER A 39 -0.04 13.89 -2.51
N ALA A 40 -0.85 12.86 -2.79
CA ALA A 40 -0.34 11.54 -3.19
C ALA A 40 0.48 11.57 -4.48
N ASN A 41 0.00 12.28 -5.52
CA ASN A 41 0.73 12.45 -6.78
C ASN A 41 2.07 13.18 -6.55
N THR A 42 2.09 14.20 -5.70
CA THR A 42 3.32 14.93 -5.38
C THR A 42 4.32 14.06 -4.60
N LEU A 43 3.86 13.13 -3.77
CA LEU A 43 4.74 12.20 -3.06
C LEU A 43 5.43 11.25 -4.02
N GLY A 44 4.69 10.63 -4.95
CA GLY A 44 5.29 9.74 -5.95
C GLY A 44 6.37 10.42 -6.79
N GLN A 45 6.11 11.66 -7.24
CA GLN A 45 7.10 12.47 -7.95
C GLN A 45 8.33 12.75 -7.06
N LYS A 46 8.13 13.15 -5.81
CA LYS A 46 9.23 13.40 -4.87
C LYS A 46 10.09 12.16 -4.61
N ILE A 47 9.50 10.97 -4.50
CA ILE A 47 10.26 9.73 -4.33
C ILE A 47 11.02 9.39 -5.62
N SER A 48 10.39 9.56 -6.79
CA SER A 48 11.06 9.33 -8.06
C SER A 48 12.24 10.29 -8.31
N THR A 49 12.15 11.54 -7.86
CA THR A 49 13.19 12.56 -8.09
C THR A 49 14.25 12.58 -7.01
N TYR A 50 13.87 12.40 -5.74
CA TYR A 50 14.75 12.59 -4.59
C TYR A 50 14.93 11.33 -3.73
N GLY A 51 14.24 10.24 -4.04
CA GLY A 51 14.42 8.96 -3.40
C GLY A 51 15.66 8.24 -3.94
N GLU A 52 16.31 7.50 -3.07
CA GLU A 52 17.47 6.67 -3.42
C GLU A 52 16.99 5.26 -3.75
N ARG A 53 17.21 4.80 -4.98
CA ARG A 53 16.91 3.40 -5.35
C ARG A 53 17.94 2.47 -4.69
N LEU A 54 17.46 1.41 -4.06
CA LEU A 54 18.29 0.44 -3.35
C LEU A 54 18.78 -0.64 -4.32
N ASN A 55 20.05 -0.55 -4.72
CA ASN A 55 20.69 -1.44 -5.71
C ASN A 55 19.85 -1.55 -7.00
N HIS A 56 19.81 -2.73 -7.62
CA HIS A 56 19.04 -2.99 -8.85
C HIS A 56 17.59 -3.41 -8.59
N SER A 57 17.05 -3.09 -7.41
CA SER A 57 15.69 -3.45 -6.99
C SER A 57 14.65 -2.39 -7.36
N TYR A 58 13.38 -2.67 -7.07
CA TYR A 58 12.29 -1.69 -7.12
C TYR A 58 12.07 -0.97 -5.78
N TYR A 59 12.93 -1.17 -4.79
CA TYR A 59 12.84 -0.46 -3.52
C TYR A 59 13.56 0.88 -3.56
N PHE A 60 12.98 1.85 -2.87
CA PHE A 60 13.49 3.20 -2.70
C PHE A 60 13.51 3.58 -1.22
N GLN A 61 14.56 4.27 -0.81
CA GLN A 61 14.63 4.96 0.46
C GLN A 61 14.30 6.45 0.27
N TYR A 62 13.34 6.96 1.04
CA TYR A 62 13.00 8.38 1.05
C TYR A 62 12.53 8.83 2.43
N LYS A 63 13.09 9.92 2.96
CA LYS A 63 12.74 10.50 4.27
C LYS A 63 12.66 9.46 5.41
N LYS A 64 13.68 8.61 5.52
CA LYS A 64 13.73 7.52 6.50
C LYS A 64 12.51 6.57 6.42
N LYS A 65 12.07 6.24 5.21
CA LYS A 65 11.09 5.18 4.94
C LYS A 65 11.49 4.40 3.70
N ILE A 66 11.04 3.15 3.63
CA ILE A 66 11.19 2.29 2.46
C ILE A 66 9.89 2.30 1.66
N PHE A 67 10.03 2.40 0.35
CA PHE A 67 8.95 2.36 -0.63
C PHE A 67 9.27 1.33 -1.70
N LEU A 68 8.24 0.67 -2.22
CA LEU A 68 8.32 -0.21 -3.38
C LEU A 68 7.67 0.48 -4.57
N GLU A 69 8.38 0.53 -5.68
CA GLU A 69 7.85 0.98 -6.96
C GLU A 69 7.09 -0.15 -7.67
N ILE A 70 5.82 0.09 -8.00
CA ILE A 70 4.97 -0.80 -8.78
C ILE A 70 4.30 0.04 -9.87
N LYS A 71 4.66 -0.21 -11.13
CA LYS A 71 4.07 0.46 -12.30
C LYS A 71 4.06 2.00 -12.17
N GLY A 72 5.18 2.58 -11.73
CA GLY A 72 5.35 4.03 -11.53
C GLY A 72 4.64 4.62 -10.31
N ARG A 73 4.03 3.78 -9.45
CA ARG A 73 3.48 4.19 -8.15
C ARG A 73 4.35 3.66 -7.02
N PHE A 74 4.46 4.42 -5.94
CA PHE A 74 5.28 4.08 -4.78
C PHE A 74 4.40 3.70 -3.60
N TYR A 75 4.62 2.51 -3.04
CA TYR A 75 3.88 1.98 -1.90
C TYR A 75 4.83 1.84 -0.73
N ARG A 76 4.43 2.35 0.44
CA ARG A 76 5.26 2.25 1.64
C ARG A 76 5.34 0.80 2.11
N VAL A 77 6.53 0.37 2.52
CA VAL A 77 6.76 -0.92 3.19
C VAL A 77 6.74 -0.64 4.71
N ASP A 78 5.59 -0.81 5.34
CA ASP A 78 5.35 -0.26 6.69
C ASP A 78 6.21 -0.91 7.79
N GLN A 79 6.52 -2.20 7.67
CA GLN A 79 7.30 -2.96 8.66
C GLN A 79 8.81 -2.92 8.42
N ALA A 80 9.27 -2.29 7.34
CA ALA A 80 10.68 -2.22 6.97
C ALA A 80 11.51 -1.38 7.94
N THR A 81 12.63 -1.96 8.40
CA THR A 81 13.62 -1.25 9.21
C THR A 81 14.82 -0.84 8.37
N ILE A 82 14.98 0.46 8.11
CA ILE A 82 16.03 0.99 7.22
C ILE A 82 17.44 0.53 7.57
N LYS A 83 17.79 0.54 8.86
CA LYS A 83 19.16 0.29 9.32
C LYS A 83 19.72 -1.03 8.79
N ASN A 84 18.85 -2.02 8.58
CA ASN A 84 19.21 -3.36 8.15
C ASN A 84 18.41 -3.79 6.90
N PHE A 85 17.89 -2.85 6.10
CA PHE A 85 17.12 -3.22 4.91
C PHE A 85 18.07 -3.53 3.77
N HIS A 86 18.00 -4.77 3.27
CA HIS A 86 18.89 -5.29 2.25
C HIS A 86 18.10 -5.88 1.10
N THR A 87 18.61 -5.67 -0.12
CA THR A 87 18.10 -6.29 -1.33
C THR A 87 19.08 -7.35 -1.80
N PHE A 88 18.58 -8.39 -2.45
CA PHE A 88 19.43 -9.46 -2.96
C PHE A 88 20.17 -9.01 -4.23
N ASN A 89 21.48 -9.26 -4.26
CA ASN A 89 22.34 -9.00 -5.42
C ASN A 89 22.86 -10.33 -5.99
N THR A 90 21.96 -11.12 -6.57
CA THR A 90 22.28 -12.40 -7.22
C THR A 90 21.83 -12.37 -8.68
N ALA A 91 22.35 -13.27 -9.52
CA ALA A 91 22.00 -13.32 -10.96
C ALA A 91 20.50 -13.63 -11.20
N TYR A 92 19.85 -14.26 -10.23
CA TYR A 92 18.42 -14.60 -10.21
C TYR A 92 17.64 -13.75 -9.19
N SER A 93 18.18 -12.61 -8.75
CA SER A 93 17.50 -11.78 -7.76
C SER A 93 16.19 -11.20 -8.33
N SER A 94 15.11 -11.43 -7.60
CA SER A 94 13.86 -10.75 -7.87
C SER A 94 13.96 -9.33 -7.35
N LYS A 95 13.63 -8.36 -8.22
CA LYS A 95 13.71 -6.92 -7.90
C LYS A 95 12.72 -6.49 -6.82
N GLN A 96 11.81 -7.38 -6.45
CA GLN A 96 10.74 -7.15 -5.49
C GLN A 96 10.97 -7.89 -4.18
N ILE A 97 12.08 -8.61 -4.02
CA ILE A 97 12.40 -9.33 -2.79
C ILE A 97 13.51 -8.62 -2.03
N ALA A 98 13.30 -8.42 -0.74
CA ALA A 98 14.25 -7.82 0.18
C ALA A 98 14.17 -8.51 1.53
N TYR A 99 15.05 -8.14 2.46
CA TYR A 99 15.00 -8.61 3.84
C TYR A 99 15.53 -7.55 4.79
N ASP A 100 15.17 -7.67 6.06
CA ASP A 100 15.90 -7.07 7.16
C ASP A 100 16.12 -8.10 8.27
N HIS A 101 16.67 -7.65 9.40
CA HIS A 101 16.94 -8.51 10.56
C HIS A 101 15.70 -9.22 11.17
N LYS A 102 14.47 -8.84 10.78
CA LYS A 102 13.22 -9.40 11.33
C LYS A 102 12.38 -10.09 10.27
N ASN A 103 12.39 -9.60 9.03
CA ASN A 103 11.46 -10.06 8.01
C ASN A 103 12.14 -10.25 6.65
N ILE A 104 11.62 -11.20 5.89
CA ILE A 104 11.71 -11.23 4.43
C ILE A 104 10.54 -10.41 3.87
N TYR A 105 10.77 -9.70 2.77
CA TYR A 105 9.76 -8.90 2.10
C TYR A 105 9.48 -9.44 0.70
N CYS A 106 8.26 -9.93 0.47
CA CYS A 106 7.71 -10.12 -0.87
C CYS A 106 6.97 -8.82 -1.24
N GLY A 107 7.67 -7.92 -1.93
CA GLY A 107 7.22 -6.56 -2.17
C GLY A 107 6.89 -5.79 -0.89
N THR A 108 5.64 -5.39 -0.69
CA THR A 108 5.23 -4.67 0.52
C THR A 108 4.89 -5.57 1.69
N THR A 109 4.74 -6.88 1.46
CA THR A 109 4.35 -7.87 2.47
C THR A 109 5.57 -8.30 3.26
N ALA A 110 5.54 -8.16 4.59
CA ALA A 110 6.60 -8.66 5.46
C ALA A 110 6.25 -10.05 6.00
N ILE A 111 7.22 -10.94 6.00
CA ILE A 111 7.13 -12.31 6.47
C ILE A 111 8.20 -12.48 7.55
N PRO A 112 7.82 -12.71 8.81
CA PRO A 112 8.79 -12.85 9.90
C PRO A 112 9.76 -13.99 9.66
N LEU A 113 11.03 -13.75 9.98
CA LEU A 113 12.07 -14.77 10.01
C LEU A 113 11.78 -15.78 11.13
N GLN A 114 12.04 -17.06 10.86
CA GLN A 114 12.00 -18.14 11.85
C GLN A 114 13.39 -18.48 12.42
N THR A 115 14.43 -17.85 11.90
CA THR A 115 15.83 -18.02 12.32
C THR A 115 16.53 -16.67 12.42
N THR A 116 17.70 -16.67 13.05
CA THR A 116 18.61 -15.52 13.08
C THR A 116 19.60 -15.50 11.92
N ASN A 117 19.54 -16.50 11.03
CA ASN A 117 20.43 -16.58 9.88
C ASN A 117 20.04 -15.51 8.86
N THR A 118 21.04 -15.01 8.13
CA THR A 118 20.80 -14.10 7.01
C THR A 118 20.05 -14.85 5.90
N PRO A 119 18.90 -14.35 5.46
CA PRO A 119 18.20 -14.93 4.32
C PRO A 119 19.04 -14.96 3.06
N TYR A 120 18.82 -15.94 2.21
CA TYR A 120 19.48 -16.06 0.91
C TYR A 120 18.53 -16.60 -0.15
N MET A 121 18.82 -16.28 -1.42
CA MET A 121 18.05 -16.76 -2.56
C MET A 121 18.49 -18.17 -2.92
N LEU A 122 17.54 -19.12 -3.01
CA LEU A 122 17.80 -20.47 -3.53
C LEU A 122 17.76 -20.49 -5.06
N SER A 123 16.74 -19.86 -5.62
CA SER A 123 16.51 -19.72 -7.06
C SER A 123 15.74 -18.41 -7.31
N LYS A 124 15.32 -18.15 -8.54
CA LYS A 124 14.47 -16.99 -8.81
C LYS A 124 13.20 -17.10 -7.96
N ASN A 125 12.85 -16.01 -7.29
CA ASN A 125 11.65 -15.91 -6.45
C ASN A 125 11.57 -16.80 -5.20
N HIS A 126 12.55 -17.68 -4.99
CA HIS A 126 12.64 -18.53 -3.81
C HIS A 126 13.70 -17.98 -2.86
N VAL A 127 13.26 -17.55 -1.68
CA VAL A 127 14.11 -17.05 -0.60
C VAL A 127 13.94 -17.92 0.63
N THR A 128 15.02 -18.26 1.30
CA THR A 128 15.00 -19.06 2.51
C THR A 128 15.72 -18.36 3.66
N ASP A 129 15.26 -18.60 4.88
CA ASP A 129 15.95 -18.26 6.12
C ASP A 129 16.68 -19.47 6.75
N GLY A 130 16.71 -20.60 6.02
CA GLY A 130 17.28 -21.87 6.46
C GLY A 130 16.31 -22.79 7.22
N LYS A 131 15.11 -22.32 7.60
CA LYS A 131 14.03 -23.17 8.15
C LYS A 131 12.84 -23.28 7.22
N ILE A 132 12.44 -22.17 6.62
CA ILE A 132 11.37 -22.13 5.64
C ILE A 132 11.90 -21.57 4.33
N THR A 133 11.30 -22.02 3.24
CA THR A 133 11.47 -21.39 1.93
C THR A 133 10.19 -20.66 1.59
N ILE A 134 10.33 -19.46 1.07
CA ILE A 134 9.22 -18.61 0.64
C ILE A 134 9.36 -18.43 -0.85
N PHE A 135 8.30 -18.80 -1.57
CA PHE A 135 8.13 -18.42 -2.96
C PHE A 135 7.33 -17.13 -3.03
N CYS A 136 7.96 -16.05 -3.49
CA CYS A 136 7.28 -14.78 -3.75
C CYS A 136 6.79 -14.75 -5.20
N GLU A 137 5.48 -14.64 -5.42
CA GLU A 137 4.96 -14.56 -6.78
C GLU A 137 5.33 -13.23 -7.46
N ASP A 138 5.65 -13.28 -8.76
CA ASP A 138 5.83 -12.07 -9.61
C ASP A 138 4.49 -11.33 -9.84
N ASN A 139 3.37 -12.04 -9.66
CA ASN A 139 2.04 -11.55 -9.99
C ASN A 139 1.51 -10.61 -8.90
N LEU A 140 1.17 -9.40 -9.32
CA LEU A 140 0.52 -8.41 -8.47
C LEU A 140 -0.93 -8.82 -8.21
N ALA A 141 -1.26 -9.11 -6.95
CA ALA A 141 -2.63 -9.28 -6.52
C ALA A 141 -3.22 -7.96 -6.04
N LEU A 142 -4.48 -7.71 -6.41
CA LEU A 142 -5.26 -6.62 -5.83
C LEU A 142 -5.83 -7.06 -4.49
N ASP A 143 -5.73 -6.20 -3.48
CA ASP A 143 -6.39 -6.39 -2.19
C ASP A 143 -7.87 -6.79 -2.42
N PRO A 144 -8.34 -7.92 -1.84
CA PRO A 144 -9.71 -8.39 -2.02
C PRO A 144 -10.77 -7.37 -1.56
N LEU A 145 -10.45 -6.47 -0.62
CA LEU A 145 -11.31 -5.34 -0.27
C LEU A 145 -11.59 -4.42 -1.47
N HIS A 146 -10.65 -4.31 -2.39
CA HIS A 146 -10.82 -3.55 -3.62
C HIS A 146 -11.68 -4.28 -4.66
N ARG A 147 -11.62 -5.62 -4.68
CA ARG A 147 -12.44 -6.46 -5.59
C ARG A 147 -13.94 -6.35 -5.27
N LYS A 148 -14.33 -6.19 -4.00
CA LYS A 148 -15.73 -5.99 -3.59
C LYS A 148 -16.33 -4.63 -3.98
N ASN A 149 -15.51 -3.61 -4.22
CA ASN A 149 -15.98 -2.26 -4.56
C ASN A 149 -16.28 -2.04 -6.06
N ASN A 150 -16.26 -3.09 -6.88
CA ASN A 150 -16.50 -2.98 -8.32
C ASN A 150 -17.86 -2.38 -8.69
N PHE A 151 -18.91 -2.54 -7.88
CA PHE A 151 -20.22 -1.95 -8.16
C PHE A 151 -20.21 -0.41 -8.04
N ILE A 152 -19.56 0.14 -7.02
CA ILE A 152 -19.42 1.59 -6.82
C ILE A 152 -18.48 2.18 -7.88
N ASN A 153 -17.39 1.47 -8.23
CA ASN A 153 -16.47 1.92 -9.28
C ASN A 153 -17.11 1.99 -10.67
N LEU A 154 -18.10 1.13 -10.97
CA LEU A 154 -18.80 1.09 -12.25
C LEU A 154 -19.79 2.25 -12.42
N PHE A 155 -20.54 2.59 -11.37
CA PHE A 155 -21.60 3.60 -11.41
C PHE A 155 -21.18 4.99 -10.91
N LEU A 156 -20.20 5.07 -10.01
CA LEU A 156 -19.73 6.31 -9.40
C LEU A 156 -18.18 6.37 -9.42
N PRO A 157 -17.55 6.45 -10.61
CA PRO A 157 -16.09 6.37 -10.77
C PRO A 157 -15.34 7.52 -10.09
N PHE A 158 -16.02 8.62 -9.74
CA PHE A 158 -15.43 9.74 -8.99
C PHE A 158 -15.34 9.45 -7.48
N LEU A 159 -16.21 8.59 -6.93
CA LEU A 159 -16.18 8.11 -5.54
C LEU A 159 -15.28 6.89 -5.35
N ALA A 160 -14.92 6.23 -6.45
CA ALA A 160 -13.93 5.17 -6.48
C ALA A 160 -12.61 5.64 -5.85
N LYS A 161 -12.36 5.26 -4.59
CA LYS A 161 -11.04 5.45 -3.96
C LYS A 161 -10.07 4.47 -4.62
N LYS A 162 -9.44 4.92 -5.71
CA LYS A 162 -8.45 4.18 -6.48
C LYS A 162 -7.09 4.21 -5.79
N GLU A 163 -7.02 3.68 -4.57
CA GLU A 163 -5.76 3.18 -4.03
C GLU A 163 -5.88 1.66 -3.97
N SER A 164 -5.72 1.04 -5.13
CA SER A 164 -5.47 -0.39 -5.20
C SER A 164 -4.19 -0.68 -4.42
N LYS A 165 -4.32 -1.15 -3.18
CA LYS A 165 -3.21 -1.77 -2.48
C LYS A 165 -2.88 -3.04 -3.24
N TYR A 166 -1.73 -3.02 -3.91
CA TYR A 166 -1.16 -4.23 -4.46
C TYR A 166 -0.37 -4.92 -3.38
N TYR A 167 -0.47 -6.23 -3.36
CA TYR A 167 0.39 -7.08 -2.56
C TYR A 167 0.96 -8.16 -3.48
N PHE A 168 2.08 -8.73 -3.06
CA PHE A 168 2.69 -9.86 -3.71
C PHE A 168 2.27 -11.10 -2.93
N PRO A 169 1.49 -12.01 -3.54
CA PRO A 169 1.22 -13.32 -2.96
C PRO A 169 2.52 -14.05 -2.69
N PHE A 170 2.49 -14.91 -1.69
CA PHE A 170 3.62 -15.76 -1.36
C PHE A 170 3.13 -17.10 -0.83
N HIS A 171 3.96 -18.12 -0.98
CA HIS A 171 3.72 -19.46 -0.47
C HIS A 171 4.90 -19.87 0.41
N ILE A 172 4.60 -20.50 1.55
CA ILE A 172 5.62 -21.09 2.40
C ILE A 172 5.76 -22.55 1.99
N ILE A 173 6.97 -22.93 1.63
CA ILE A 173 7.36 -24.26 1.23
C ILE A 173 8.17 -24.85 2.37
N ASN A 174 7.65 -25.92 2.98
CA ASN A 174 8.29 -26.59 4.10
C ASN A 174 9.29 -27.67 3.66
N ASP A 175 9.29 -28.07 2.39
CA ASP A 175 10.24 -29.05 1.84
C ASP A 175 11.13 -28.42 0.77
N SER A 176 12.42 -28.31 1.05
CA SER A 176 13.38 -27.58 0.21
C SER A 176 13.62 -28.21 -1.16
N THR A 177 13.23 -29.47 -1.37
CA THR A 177 13.38 -30.17 -2.67
C THR A 177 12.45 -29.63 -3.75
N GLU A 178 11.25 -29.14 -3.41
CA GLU A 178 10.32 -28.57 -4.40
C GLU A 178 10.78 -27.19 -4.93
N ALA A 179 11.55 -26.44 -4.14
CA ALA A 179 12.01 -25.10 -4.51
C ALA A 179 13.15 -25.08 -5.56
N MET A 180 13.68 -26.24 -5.94
CA MET A 180 14.83 -26.40 -6.85
C MET A 180 14.43 -26.87 -8.26
N GLU A 181 13.17 -27.22 -8.50
CA GLU A 181 12.71 -27.82 -9.77
C GLU A 181 12.18 -26.82 -10.83
N ASP A 182 12.02 -25.54 -10.51
CA ASP A 182 11.48 -24.50 -11.41
C ASP A 182 12.51 -23.45 -11.90
#